data_AF-A0A938GCF8-F1
#
_entry.id   AF-A0A938GCF8-F1
#
_cell.length_a   1.000
_cell.length_b   1.000
_cell.length_c   1.000
_cell.angle_alpha   90.00
_cell.angle_beta   90.00
_cell.angle_gamma   90.00
#
_symmetry.space_group_name_H-M   'P 1'
#
loop_
_entity.id
_entity.type
_entity.pdbx_description
1 polymer ?
#
loop_
_entity_poly.entity_id
_entity_poly.type
_entity_poly.pdbx_seq_one_letter_code
_entity_poly.pdbx_strand_id
1 'polypeptide(L)'
;MSETEKTGEKGKAPVECAKCGQANAAGTNHCVQCGSRLYISCHNCGHSTVRSASRCGYCGHRLHRSMWSRVRRRVFGRNPKITPFQIVLLIAFVLIAYKVITYIVEYRPPSYVGE
;
A
#
# COMPACT_ATOMS: atom_id res chain seq x y z
N MET A 1 2.08 52.56 -10.69
CA MET A 1 0.81 51.88 -11.03
C MET A 1 0.78 51.80 -12.54
N SER A 2 0.73 50.68 -13.24
CA SER A 2 0.58 49.26 -12.89
C SER A 2 0.91 48.47 -14.18
N GLU A 3 1.17 47.16 -14.03
CA GLU A 3 1.01 46.13 -15.07
C GLU A 3 2.04 46.03 -16.21
N THR A 4 3.15 45.32 -15.94
CA THR A 4 3.91 44.63 -16.99
C THR A 4 3.48 43.15 -17.07
N GLU A 5 2.63 42.90 -18.08
CA GLU A 5 2.71 41.77 -19.02
C GLU A 5 2.88 40.35 -18.45
N LYS A 6 1.74 39.69 -18.17
CA LYS A 6 1.61 38.23 -18.17
C LYS A 6 1.87 37.70 -19.59
N THR A 7 3.10 37.28 -19.85
CA THR A 7 3.43 36.46 -21.03
C THR A 7 2.65 35.15 -20.95
N GLY A 8 1.75 34.97 -21.91
CA GLY A 8 0.93 33.77 -22.03
C GLY A 8 1.74 32.58 -22.53
N GLU A 9 1.99 31.60 -21.66
CA GLU A 9 2.21 30.21 -22.07
C GLU A 9 0.88 29.58 -22.48
N LYS A 10 0.39 29.96 -23.67
CA LYS A 10 -0.79 29.34 -24.29
C LYS A 10 -0.42 27.94 -24.77
N GLY A 11 -1.02 26.90 -24.16
CA GLY A 11 -1.20 25.60 -24.81
C GLY A 11 -0.88 24.35 -24.02
N LYS A 12 -0.36 24.44 -22.79
CA LYS A 12 -0.10 23.25 -21.96
C LYS A 12 -1.11 23.16 -20.81
N ALA A 13 -1.67 21.97 -20.62
CA ALA A 13 -2.67 21.72 -19.58
C ALA A 13 -2.11 22.03 -18.18
N PRO A 14 -2.90 22.64 -17.28
CA PRO A 14 -2.46 22.95 -15.93
C PRO A 14 -2.06 21.69 -15.16
N VAL A 15 -1.08 21.82 -14.26
CA VAL A 15 -0.54 20.71 -13.48
C VAL A 15 -0.99 20.80 -12.03
N GLU A 16 -1.69 19.77 -11.57
CA GLU A 16 -2.17 19.69 -10.20
C GLU A 16 -1.08 19.17 -9.24
N CYS A 17 -0.96 19.81 -8.08
CA CYS A 17 -0.02 19.43 -7.05
C CYS A 17 -0.50 18.20 -6.26
N ALA A 18 0.27 17.10 -6.30
CA ALA A 18 -0.03 15.89 -5.54
C ALA A 18 -0.02 16.05 -4.00
N LYS A 19 0.51 17.17 -3.47
CA LYS A 19 0.58 17.44 -2.03
C LYS A 19 -0.58 18.29 -1.51
N CYS A 20 -0.99 19.31 -2.26
CA CYS A 20 -1.99 20.29 -1.79
C CYS A 20 -3.15 20.54 -2.76
N GLY A 21 -3.20 19.88 -3.93
CA GLY A 21 -4.29 20.02 -4.91
C GLY A 21 -4.26 21.31 -5.74
N GLN A 22 -3.33 22.24 -5.48
CA GLN A 22 -3.24 23.49 -6.23
C GLN A 22 -2.97 23.22 -7.72
N ALA A 23 -3.76 23.83 -8.60
CA ALA A 23 -3.48 23.89 -10.03
C ALA A 23 -2.36 24.91 -10.30
N ASN A 24 -1.30 24.48 -10.98
CA ASN A 24 -0.16 25.30 -11.34
C ASN A 24 -0.09 25.44 -12.86
N ALA A 25 0.48 26.56 -13.33
CA ALA A 25 0.77 26.72 -14.75
C ALA A 25 1.68 25.59 -15.23
N ALA A 26 1.43 25.12 -16.45
CA ALA A 26 2.30 24.16 -17.08
C ALA A 26 3.74 24.71 -17.17
N GLY A 27 4.74 23.84 -17.12
CA GLY A 27 6.15 24.26 -17.11
C GLY A 27 6.71 24.65 -15.73
N THR A 28 5.87 24.94 -14.72
CA THR A 28 6.36 25.21 -13.36
C THR A 28 6.92 23.94 -12.70
N ASN A 29 8.14 24.01 -12.15
CA ASN A 29 8.78 22.84 -11.51
C ASN A 29 8.33 22.62 -10.05
N HIS A 30 7.89 23.69 -9.39
CA HIS A 30 7.49 23.70 -7.97
C HIS A 30 6.10 24.32 -7.83
N CYS A 31 5.33 23.81 -6.87
CA CYS A 31 4.01 24.34 -6.57
C CYS A 31 4.11 25.75 -5.99
N VAL A 32 3.32 26.68 -6.53
CA VAL A 32 3.28 28.08 -6.07
C VAL A 32 2.79 28.22 -4.62
N GLN A 33 1.95 27.29 -4.16
CA GLN A 33 1.35 27.36 -2.82
C GLN A 33 2.19 26.67 -1.74
N CYS A 34 2.73 25.47 -2.00
CA CYS A 34 3.40 24.67 -0.98
C CYS A 34 4.88 24.35 -1.27
N GLY A 35 5.42 24.84 -2.40
CA GLY A 35 6.82 24.65 -2.79
C GLY A 35 7.21 23.22 -3.20
N SER A 36 6.28 22.25 -3.21
CA SER A 36 6.62 20.87 -3.55
C SER A 36 6.90 20.71 -5.05
N ARG A 37 7.86 19.83 -5.40
CA ARG A 37 8.15 19.48 -6.80
C ARG A 37 6.95 18.83 -7.49
N LEU A 38 6.62 19.34 -8.68
CA LEU A 38 5.49 18.92 -9.51
C LEU A 38 5.83 17.77 -10.46
N TYR A 39 7.10 17.56 -10.77
CA TYR A 39 7.58 16.48 -11.64
C TYR A 39 8.50 15.51 -10.91
N ILE A 40 8.55 14.28 -11.42
CA ILE A 40 9.41 13.19 -10.96
C ILE A 40 9.92 12.39 -12.16
N SER A 41 11.15 11.89 -12.07
CA SER A 41 11.69 10.95 -13.07
C SER A 41 11.20 9.53 -12.79
N CYS A 42 10.71 8.85 -13.82
CA CYS A 42 10.32 7.45 -13.73
C CYS A 42 11.55 6.58 -13.41
N HIS A 43 11.51 5.79 -12.34
CA HIS A 43 12.61 4.90 -11.97
C HIS A 43 12.83 3.72 -12.94
N ASN A 44 11.86 3.42 -13.81
CA ASN A 44 11.97 2.34 -14.78
C ASN A 44 12.56 2.80 -16.13
N CYS A 45 12.20 4.00 -16.60
CA CYS A 45 12.61 4.48 -17.94
C CYS A 45 13.32 5.84 -17.94
N GLY A 46 13.45 6.50 -16.79
CA GLY A 46 14.08 7.83 -16.66
C GLY A 46 13.20 9.02 -17.06
N HIS A 47 12.13 8.82 -17.82
CA HIS A 47 11.30 9.91 -18.35
C HIS A 47 10.67 10.78 -17.23
N SER A 48 10.68 12.10 -17.40
CA SER A 48 10.04 13.05 -16.49
C SER A 48 8.52 13.01 -16.63
N THR A 49 7.81 12.96 -15.51
CA THR A 49 6.36 12.90 -15.51
C THR A 49 5.79 13.69 -14.34
N VAL A 50 4.53 14.11 -14.46
CA VAL A 50 3.83 14.81 -13.38
C VAL A 50 3.68 13.89 -12.18
N ARG A 51 4.03 14.40 -11.01
CA ARG A 51 4.03 13.65 -9.75
C ARG A 51 2.63 13.25 -9.31
N SER A 52 1.59 13.94 -9.78
CA SER A 52 0.19 13.56 -9.58
C SER A 52 -0.24 12.34 -10.40
N ALA A 53 0.49 11.96 -11.47
CA ALA A 53 0.16 10.77 -12.24
C ALA A 53 0.44 9.47 -11.46
N SER A 54 -0.47 8.51 -11.59
CA SER A 54 -0.33 7.18 -10.98
C SER A 54 0.61 6.25 -11.75
N ARG A 55 0.72 6.44 -13.08
CA ARG A 55 1.55 5.67 -14.01
C ARG A 55 2.32 6.59 -14.95
N CYS A 56 3.48 6.13 -15.40
CA CYS A 56 4.30 6.83 -16.38
C CYS A 56 3.60 6.82 -17.74
N GLY A 57 3.39 7.99 -18.34
CA GLY A 57 2.79 8.11 -19.67
C GLY A 57 3.64 7.53 -20.81
N TYR A 58 4.94 7.30 -20.58
CA TYR A 58 5.85 6.76 -21.59
C TYR A 58 5.93 5.22 -21.55
N CYS A 59 6.28 4.63 -20.39
CA CYS A 59 6.49 3.18 -20.27
C CYS A 59 5.37 2.43 -19.53
N GLY A 60 4.34 3.13 -19.04
CA GLY A 60 3.23 2.54 -18.27
C GLY A 60 3.56 2.11 -16.84
N HIS A 61 4.83 2.22 -16.39
CA HIS A 61 5.23 1.77 -15.06
C HIS A 61 4.59 2.62 -13.94
N ARG A 62 4.25 1.98 -12.82
CA ARG A 62 3.59 2.66 -11.68
C ARG A 62 4.56 3.57 -10.93
N LEU A 63 4.20 4.84 -10.76
CA LEU A 63 5.07 5.85 -10.13
C LEU A 63 4.99 5.82 -8.61
N HIS A 64 3.79 5.59 -8.07
CA HIS A 64 3.56 5.50 -6.64
C HIS A 64 3.44 4.04 -6.20
N ARG A 65 4.37 3.57 -5.37
CA ARG A 65 4.21 2.29 -4.68
C ARG A 65 3.13 2.44 -3.62
N SER A 66 2.06 1.66 -3.70
CA SER A 66 1.10 1.57 -2.60
C SER A 66 1.81 1.12 -1.33
N MET A 67 1.48 1.74 -0.19
CA MET A 67 2.00 1.37 1.13
C MET A 67 1.79 -0.13 1.41
N TRP A 68 0.66 -0.67 0.94
CA TRP A 68 0.33 -2.09 0.98
C TRP A 68 1.38 -3.01 0.34
N SER A 69 2.03 -2.58 -0.74
CA SER A 69 3.06 -3.40 -1.43
C SER A 69 4.36 -3.54 -0.62
N ARG A 70 4.61 -2.63 0.33
CA ARG A 70 5.73 -2.73 1.29
C ARG A 70 5.34 -3.61 2.48
N VAL A 71 4.16 -3.37 3.06
CA VAL A 71 3.66 -4.14 4.20
C VAL A 71 3.46 -5.60 3.81
N ARG A 72 2.79 -5.88 2.69
CA ARG A 72 2.57 -7.25 2.20
C ARG A 72 3.90 -7.99 1.96
N ARG A 73 4.94 -7.34 1.45
CA ARG A 73 6.26 -7.99 1.32
C ARG A 73 6.92 -8.25 2.67
N ARG A 74 6.72 -7.39 3.67
CA ARG A 74 7.29 -7.61 5.00
C ARG A 74 6.55 -8.72 5.77
N VAL A 75 5.23 -8.78 5.62
CA VAL A 75 4.37 -9.74 6.34
C VAL A 75 4.29 -11.08 5.60
N PHE A 76 4.09 -11.07 4.28
CA PHE A 76 3.90 -12.27 3.44
C PHE A 76 5.11 -12.63 2.56
N GLY A 77 6.22 -11.86 2.59
CA GLY A 77 7.41 -12.13 1.77
C GLY A 77 8.42 -13.10 2.40
N ARG A 78 8.12 -13.65 3.57
CA ARG A 78 8.83 -14.83 4.08
C ARG A 78 8.24 -16.03 3.37
N ASN A 79 8.97 -16.61 2.41
CA ASN A 79 8.70 -17.96 1.88
C ASN A 79 8.46 -18.90 3.06
N PRO A 80 7.22 -19.29 3.37
CA PRO A 80 7.04 -20.27 4.41
C PRO A 80 7.51 -21.58 3.79
N LYS A 81 8.65 -22.10 4.23
CA LYS A 81 9.02 -23.52 4.05
C LYS A 81 8.09 -24.43 4.86
N ILE A 82 6.89 -23.95 5.18
CA ILE A 82 5.87 -24.71 5.87
C ILE A 82 5.25 -25.55 4.76
N THR A 83 5.64 -26.82 4.73
CA THR A 83 5.04 -27.77 3.80
C THR A 83 3.55 -27.88 4.13
N PRO A 84 2.67 -28.08 3.13
CA PRO A 84 1.23 -28.25 3.39
C PRO A 84 0.97 -29.34 4.43
N PHE A 85 1.85 -30.34 4.50
CA PHE A 85 1.85 -31.39 5.51
C PHE A 85 2.00 -30.87 6.94
N GLN A 86 2.90 -29.91 7.20
CA GLN A 86 3.04 -29.31 8.54
C GLN A 86 1.79 -28.55 8.98
N ILE A 87 1.08 -27.90 8.05
CA ILE A 87 -0.18 -27.22 8.36
C ILE A 87 -1.26 -28.24 8.71
N VAL A 88 -1.38 -29.31 7.92
CA VAL A 88 -2.34 -30.39 8.18
C VAL A 88 -2.07 -31.06 9.52
N LEU A 89 -0.81 -31.33 9.85
CA LEU A 89 -0.43 -31.89 11.14
C LEU A 89 -0.80 -30.98 12.32
N LEU A 90 -0.57 -29.67 12.18
CA LEU A 90 -0.93 -28.70 13.21
C LEU A 90 -2.44 -28.64 13.42
N ILE A 91 -3.22 -28.57 12.33
CA ILE A 91 -4.68 -28.58 12.39
C ILE A 91 -5.19 -29.88 13.04
N ALA A 92 -4.65 -31.04 12.63
CA ALA A 92 -5.01 -32.32 13.21
C ALA A 92 -4.70 -32.37 14.72
N PHE A 93 -3.53 -31.90 15.14
CA PHE A 93 -3.15 -31.82 16.55
C PHE A 93 -4.12 -30.95 17.37
N VAL A 94 -4.50 -29.78 16.85
CA VAL A 94 -5.46 -28.89 17.52
C VAL A 94 -6.85 -29.53 17.62
N LEU A 95 -7.32 -30.20 16.57
CA LEU A 95 -8.61 -30.91 16.59
C LEU A 95 -8.61 -32.07 17.58
N ILE A 96 -7.53 -32.86 17.64
CA ILE A 96 -7.37 -33.95 18.61
C ILE A 96 -7.36 -33.39 20.03
N ALA A 97 -6.57 -32.36 20.31
CA ALA A 97 -6.51 -31.73 21.61
C ALA A 97 -7.88 -31.20 22.06
N TYR A 98 -8.61 -30.51 21.16
CA TYR A 98 -9.98 -30.04 21.43
C TYR A 98 -10.93 -31.21 21.75
N LYS A 99 -10.85 -32.31 20.99
CA LYS A 99 -11.65 -33.52 21.24
C LYS A 99 -11.32 -34.19 22.58
N VAL A 100 -10.04 -34.24 22.96
CA VAL A 100 -9.61 -34.78 24.25
C VAL A 100 -10.11 -33.91 25.40
N ILE A 101 -9.99 -32.59 25.30
CA ILE A 101 -10.47 -31.67 26.34
C ILE A 101 -11.99 -31.80 26.50
N THR A 102 -12.73 -31.76 25.39
CA THR A 102 -14.20 -31.91 25.44
C THR A 102 -14.61 -33.26 25.98
N TYR A 103 -13.93 -34.35 25.59
CA TYR A 103 -14.16 -35.68 26.15
C TYR A 103 -13.89 -35.74 27.66
N ILE A 104 -12.81 -35.13 28.15
CA ILE A 104 -12.50 -35.10 29.59
C ILE A 104 -13.50 -34.26 30.38
N VAL A 105 -13.96 -33.14 29.81
CA VAL A 105 -14.97 -32.27 30.44
C VAL A 105 -16.33 -32.98 30.49
N GLU A 106 -16.74 -33.63 29.39
CA GLU A 106 -18.00 -34.38 29.30
C GLU A 106 -17.97 -35.66 30.14
N TYR A 107 -16.84 -36.38 30.15
CA TYR A 107 -16.62 -37.59 30.94
C TYR A 107 -16.18 -37.27 32.38
N ARG A 108 -16.36 -36.04 32.87
CA ARG A 108 -16.20 -35.77 34.30
C ARG A 108 -17.37 -36.45 35.01
N PRO A 109 -17.17 -37.61 35.67
CA PRO A 109 -18.26 -38.24 36.39
C PRO A 109 -18.77 -37.26 37.44
N PRO A 110 -20.09 -37.19 37.71
CA PRO A 110 -20.61 -36.37 38.78
C PRO A 110 -19.87 -36.77 40.06
N SER A 111 -19.16 -35.81 40.65
CA SER A 111 -18.53 -35.99 41.95
C SER A 111 -19.61 -36.48 42.92
N TYR A 112 -19.43 -37.68 43.47
CA TYR A 112 -20.22 -38.16 44.60
C TYR A 112 -20.22 -37.06 45.66
N VAL A 113 -21.38 -36.43 45.85
CA VAL A 113 -21.65 -35.53 46.97
C VAL A 113 -21.64 -36.44 48.18
N GLY A 114 -20.50 -36.48 48.88
CA GLY A 114 -20.40 -37.10 50.18
C GLY A 114 -21.15 -36.23 51.18
N GLU A 115 -22.28 -36.74 51.66
CA GLU A 115 -22.96 -36.30 52.88
C GLU A 115 -22.11 -36.60 54.12
#